data_AF-A0AA91GU42-F1
#
_entry.id   AF-A0AA91GU42-F1
#
_cell.length_a   1.000
_cell.length_b   1.000
_cell.length_c   1.000
_cell.angle_alpha   90.00
_cell.angle_beta   90.00
_cell.angle_gamma   90.00
#
_symmetry.space_group_name_H-M   'P 1'
#
loop_
_entity.id
_entity.type
_entity.pdbx_description
1 polymer ?
#
loop_
_entity_poly.entity_id
_entity_poly.type
_entity_poly.pdbx_seq_one_letter_code
_entity_poly.pdbx_strand_id
1 'polypeptide(L)'
;MQSNPLNFLILITIMKHNFHKVLKLFVLFIPVTILLNSCGRDFKSVEDFVTKHQVDIKKSSDLLAQDIYDSCLRRVNYIILTASNGIETRENTLQGCNSDNKPNISRVKSANSVLLDYMKQLGQVASGKTVSFDENISELQTALTNLKVGTFTLPKTTVQAGTNLFQIFVNALSKEKRGRALKKAILCADNSLQIYIKGNSSLKDNEEQNGGLINIAQEGYIDGIVEIEKTQINGYYETYFATLRTSKEPQIPVALEVEKDYNEAMKIVQEKKDNAQNYIDVLKATAKAHSELKDVFQGTGKDAISTEEIKQLCQPVLAERENDLEKNNLSTKLDLKESEMIKAQEILSEYSQTVKSLHKNRTL
;
A
#
# COMPACT_ATOMS: atom_id res chain seq x y z
N MET A 1 -29.44 33.04 10.79
CA MET A 1 -29.59 31.69 11.35
C MET A 1 -28.22 31.24 11.83
N GLN A 2 -28.05 31.10 13.15
CA GLN A 2 -26.78 30.72 13.79
C GLN A 2 -26.46 29.25 13.47
N SER A 3 -25.41 29.01 12.68
CA SER A 3 -24.80 27.69 12.54
C SER A 3 -24.03 27.37 13.82
N ASN A 4 -24.49 26.34 14.53
CA ASN A 4 -24.02 25.97 15.86
C ASN A 4 -22.62 25.29 15.78
N PRO A 5 -21.53 25.90 16.30
CA PRO A 5 -20.17 25.33 16.24
C PRO A 5 -19.98 24.08 17.10
N LEU A 6 -20.98 23.73 17.93
CA LEU A 6 -20.92 22.56 18.82
C LEU A 6 -20.85 21.21 18.09
N ASN A 7 -21.40 21.08 16.88
CA ASN A 7 -21.33 19.82 16.14
C ASN A 7 -19.93 19.54 15.57
N PHE A 8 -19.11 20.57 15.38
CA PHE A 8 -17.73 20.44 14.88
C PHE A 8 -16.78 19.96 15.99
N LEU A 9 -16.97 20.46 17.22
CA LEU A 9 -16.18 20.05 18.39
C LEU A 9 -16.42 18.60 18.81
N ILE A 10 -17.64 18.08 18.66
CA ILE A 10 -17.98 16.70 19.09
C ILE A 10 -17.33 15.65 18.17
N LEU A 11 -17.28 15.90 16.85
CA LEU A 11 -16.61 15.00 15.90
C LEU A 11 -15.09 14.97 16.07
N ILE A 12 -14.47 16.12 16.33
CA ILE A 12 -13.01 16.24 16.54
C ILE A 12 -12.58 15.60 17.88
N THR A 13 -13.38 15.76 18.94
CA THR A 13 -13.05 15.23 20.26
C THR A 13 -13.16 13.70 20.33
N ILE A 14 -14.11 13.09 19.60
CA ILE A 14 -14.27 11.63 19.54
C ILE A 14 -13.11 10.96 18.78
N MET A 15 -12.55 11.62 17.75
CA MET A 15 -11.38 11.10 17.02
C MET A 15 -10.07 11.21 17.81
N LYS A 16 -9.88 12.32 18.55
CA LYS A 16 -8.65 12.56 19.33
C LYS A 16 -8.45 11.53 20.45
N HIS A 17 -9.53 11.04 21.05
CA HIS A 17 -9.45 10.18 22.23
C HIS A 17 -9.16 8.69 21.94
N ASN A 18 -9.52 8.20 20.74
CA ASN A 18 -9.24 6.83 20.32
C ASN A 18 -7.84 6.66 19.70
N PHE A 19 -7.25 7.73 19.16
CA PHE A 19 -5.92 7.67 18.53
C PHE A 19 -4.77 7.63 19.56
N HIS A 20 -4.92 8.32 20.69
CA HIS A 20 -3.91 8.36 21.76
C HIS A 20 -3.86 7.09 22.64
N LYS A 21 -4.97 6.36 22.78
CA LYS A 21 -5.02 5.15 23.64
C LYS A 21 -4.43 3.90 22.97
N VAL A 22 -4.26 3.90 21.65
CA VAL A 22 -3.61 2.80 20.89
C VAL A 22 -2.07 2.99 20.84
N LEU A 23 -1.55 4.13 21.32
CA LEU A 23 -0.14 4.54 21.20
C LEU A 23 0.78 4.00 22.30
N LYS A 24 0.30 3.14 23.22
CA LYS A 24 1.09 2.60 24.35
C LYS A 24 1.20 1.08 24.42
N LEU A 25 1.22 0.39 23.28
CA LEU A 25 1.59 -1.03 23.26
C LEU A 25 2.62 -1.30 22.15
N PHE A 26 3.72 -1.97 22.51
CA PHE A 26 4.82 -2.46 21.66
C PHE A 26 6.06 -1.58 21.48
N VAL A 27 6.56 -0.99 22.57
CA VAL A 27 7.99 -1.07 22.86
C VAL A 27 8.19 -2.35 23.65
N LEU A 28 8.77 -3.39 23.05
CA LEU A 28 9.62 -4.42 23.70
C LEU A 28 9.91 -5.60 22.75
N PHE A 29 11.22 -5.88 22.63
CA PHE A 29 11.88 -7.11 22.18
C PHE A 29 11.60 -7.66 20.77
N ILE A 30 12.65 -7.62 19.92
CA ILE A 30 13.09 -8.83 19.22
C ILE A 30 14.63 -8.88 19.39
N PRO A 31 15.18 -9.90 20.08
CA PRO A 31 16.61 -10.11 20.11
C PRO A 31 17.08 -10.57 18.74
N VAL A 32 18.09 -9.90 18.20
CA VAL A 32 18.78 -10.21 16.93
C VAL A 32 19.65 -11.50 17.05
N THR A 33 19.28 -12.45 17.92
CA THR A 33 20.16 -13.56 18.32
C THR A 33 19.55 -14.96 18.18
N ILE A 34 18.50 -15.17 17.35
CA ILE A 34 17.92 -16.52 17.15
C ILE A 34 18.21 -17.13 15.76
N LEU A 35 18.81 -16.41 14.82
CA LEU A 35 19.00 -16.96 13.45
C LEU A 35 20.33 -17.69 13.22
N LEU A 36 21.23 -17.69 14.21
CA LEU A 36 22.47 -18.46 14.17
C LEU A 36 22.36 -19.66 15.10
N ASN A 37 21.66 -20.72 14.69
CA ASN A 37 22.07 -22.08 15.01
C ASN A 37 21.25 -23.11 14.21
N SER A 38 21.95 -23.76 13.29
CA SER A 38 21.64 -25.07 12.72
C SER A 38 20.40 -25.16 11.82
N CYS A 39 20.67 -25.33 10.52
CA CYS A 39 19.94 -26.22 9.60
C CYS A 39 18.49 -26.54 9.99
N GLY A 40 17.55 -25.73 9.51
CA GLY A 40 16.18 -26.17 9.25
C GLY A 40 15.12 -25.99 10.34
N ARG A 41 15.31 -25.15 11.37
CA ARG A 41 14.33 -25.10 12.48
C ARG A 41 13.63 -23.80 12.87
N ASP A 42 13.98 -22.62 12.34
CA ASP A 42 13.25 -21.41 12.75
C ASP A 42 12.59 -20.62 11.62
N PHE A 43 11.79 -21.31 10.83
CA PHE A 43 10.92 -20.70 9.82
C PHE A 43 9.66 -20.03 10.41
N LYS A 44 9.39 -20.24 11.70
CA LYS A 44 8.34 -19.54 12.42
C LYS A 44 8.68 -18.06 12.57
N SER A 45 9.95 -17.73 12.75
CA SER A 45 10.43 -16.35 12.71
C SER A 45 10.10 -15.62 11.41
N VAL A 46 10.11 -16.31 10.26
CA VAL A 46 9.75 -15.75 8.94
C VAL A 46 8.23 -15.54 8.82
N GLU A 47 7.44 -16.47 9.35
CA GLU A 47 5.98 -16.31 9.42
C GLU A 47 5.58 -15.16 10.34
N ASP A 48 6.16 -15.09 11.54
CA ASP A 48 5.93 -14.02 12.51
C ASP A 48 6.40 -12.66 11.96
N PHE A 49 7.50 -12.67 11.21
CA PHE A 49 8.02 -11.52 10.49
C PHE A 49 7.00 -11.00 9.46
N VAL A 50 6.54 -11.85 8.55
CA VAL A 50 5.53 -11.52 7.55
C VAL A 50 4.24 -11.03 8.20
N THR A 51 3.75 -11.75 9.22
CA THR A 51 2.49 -11.43 9.89
C THR A 51 2.55 -10.07 10.58
N LYS A 52 3.67 -9.72 11.22
CA LYS A 52 3.83 -8.44 11.90
C LYS A 52 3.92 -7.26 10.93
N HIS A 53 4.61 -7.41 9.81
CA HIS A 53 4.80 -6.32 8.83
C HIS A 53 3.57 -6.13 7.93
N GLN A 54 2.79 -7.20 7.73
CA GLN A 54 1.48 -7.11 7.09
C GLN A 54 0.48 -6.28 7.86
N VAL A 55 0.52 -6.31 9.19
CA VAL A 55 -0.36 -5.47 10.01
C VAL A 55 -0.12 -3.99 9.70
N ASP A 56 1.13 -3.60 9.51
CA ASP A 56 1.53 -2.21 9.23
C ASP A 56 1.14 -1.75 7.81
N ILE A 57 1.38 -2.61 6.80
CA ILE A 57 0.93 -2.36 5.41
C ILE A 57 -0.60 -2.28 5.36
N LYS A 58 -1.27 -3.25 5.98
CA LYS A 58 -2.74 -3.32 6.03
C LYS A 58 -3.32 -2.09 6.72
N LYS A 59 -2.76 -1.67 7.85
CA LYS A 59 -3.21 -0.49 8.58
C LYS A 59 -3.04 0.77 7.74
N SER A 60 -1.88 0.97 7.13
CA SER A 60 -1.61 2.14 6.29
C SER A 60 -2.51 2.17 5.06
N SER A 61 -2.72 1.02 4.42
CA SER A 61 -3.64 0.83 3.31
C SER A 61 -5.11 1.11 3.70
N ASP A 62 -5.57 0.55 4.81
CA ASP A 62 -6.95 0.73 5.29
C ASP A 62 -7.25 2.20 5.59
N LEU A 63 -6.28 2.92 6.19
CA LEU A 63 -6.38 4.36 6.44
C LEU A 63 -6.45 5.15 5.14
N LEU A 64 -5.58 4.88 4.17
CA LEU A 64 -5.60 5.54 2.86
C LEU A 64 -6.91 5.25 2.11
N ALA A 65 -7.36 4.00 2.11
CA ALA A 65 -8.60 3.58 1.45
C ALA A 65 -9.82 4.32 2.01
N GLN A 66 -9.90 4.44 3.34
CA GLN A 66 -10.98 5.15 4.02
C GLN A 66 -10.90 6.66 3.75
N ASP A 67 -9.71 7.25 3.80
CA ASP A 67 -9.56 8.70 3.67
C ASP A 67 -9.90 9.23 2.28
N ILE A 68 -9.84 8.41 1.21
CA ILE A 68 -10.35 8.78 -0.12
C ILE A 68 -11.80 9.26 -0.04
N TYR A 69 -12.64 8.55 0.72
CA TYR A 69 -14.04 8.93 0.91
C TYR A 69 -14.18 10.04 1.95
N ASP A 70 -13.49 9.93 3.08
CA ASP A 70 -13.61 10.91 4.16
C ASP A 70 -13.10 12.30 3.74
N SER A 71 -12.09 12.37 2.88
CA SER A 71 -11.61 13.62 2.25
C SER A 71 -12.70 14.26 1.40
N CYS A 72 -13.40 13.46 0.61
CA CYS A 72 -14.55 13.95 -0.15
C CYS A 72 -15.66 14.48 0.78
N LEU A 73 -15.94 13.80 1.89
CA LEU A 73 -16.94 14.28 2.87
C LEU A 73 -16.48 15.57 3.58
N ARG A 74 -15.20 15.72 3.90
CA ARG A 74 -14.67 16.97 4.48
C ARG A 74 -14.78 18.12 3.49
N ARG A 75 -14.45 17.88 2.22
CA ARG A 75 -14.67 18.82 1.11
C ARG A 75 -16.11 19.34 1.03
N VAL A 76 -17.10 18.47 1.21
CA VAL A 76 -18.53 18.85 1.28
C VAL A 76 -18.79 19.89 2.38
N ASN A 77 -18.05 19.86 3.49
CA ASN A 77 -18.21 20.81 4.59
C ASN A 77 -17.54 22.17 4.34
N TYR A 78 -16.61 22.27 3.38
CA TYR A 78 -15.97 23.52 2.98
C TYR A 78 -16.73 24.26 1.87
N ILE A 79 -17.93 23.78 1.50
CA ILE A 79 -18.82 24.48 0.57
C ILE A 79 -19.57 25.60 1.32
N ILE A 80 -19.40 26.83 0.84
CA ILE A 80 -20.02 28.02 1.42
C ILE A 80 -21.51 28.05 1.06
N LEU A 81 -22.38 27.90 2.05
CA LEU A 81 -23.84 27.81 1.87
C LEU A 81 -24.49 29.13 1.45
N THR A 82 -23.81 30.25 1.62
CA THR A 82 -24.33 31.59 1.27
C THR A 82 -24.17 31.94 -0.21
N ALA A 83 -23.50 31.10 -1.01
CA ALA A 83 -23.50 31.23 -2.46
C ALA A 83 -24.89 30.91 -3.04
N SER A 84 -25.26 31.52 -4.15
CA SER A 84 -26.58 31.38 -4.80
C SER A 84 -26.97 29.92 -5.11
N ASN A 85 -26.01 29.02 -5.19
CA ASN A 85 -26.16 27.59 -5.44
C ASN A 85 -25.47 26.71 -4.38
N GLY A 86 -25.20 27.23 -3.17
CA GLY A 86 -24.38 26.53 -2.16
C GLY A 86 -24.99 25.20 -1.67
N ILE A 87 -26.31 25.15 -1.49
CA ILE A 87 -27.03 23.92 -1.08
C ILE A 87 -26.94 22.86 -2.17
N GLU A 88 -27.33 23.21 -3.40
CA GLU A 88 -27.28 22.32 -4.56
C GLU A 88 -25.85 21.79 -4.81
N THR A 89 -24.84 22.66 -4.73
CA THR A 89 -23.43 22.29 -4.88
C THR A 89 -23.01 21.28 -3.81
N ARG A 90 -23.48 21.45 -2.57
CA ARG A 90 -23.21 20.54 -1.46
C ARG A 90 -23.84 19.17 -1.67
N GLU A 91 -25.10 19.13 -2.08
CA GLU A 91 -25.83 17.90 -2.37
C GLU A 91 -25.21 17.13 -3.54
N ASN A 92 -24.91 17.83 -4.64
CA ASN A 92 -24.24 17.25 -5.81
C ASN A 92 -22.84 16.70 -5.47
N THR A 93 -22.07 17.43 -4.67
CA THR A 93 -20.74 16.96 -4.23
C THR A 93 -20.86 15.74 -3.33
N LEU A 94 -21.82 15.72 -2.39
CA LEU A 94 -22.07 14.57 -1.52
C LEU A 94 -22.50 13.33 -2.32
N GLN A 95 -23.35 13.52 -3.33
CA GLN A 95 -23.74 12.44 -4.25
C GLN A 95 -22.51 11.90 -4.98
N GLY A 96 -21.65 12.78 -5.52
CA GLY A 96 -20.38 12.39 -6.13
C GLY A 96 -19.44 11.65 -5.17
N CYS A 97 -19.38 12.03 -3.89
CA CYS A 97 -18.62 11.27 -2.88
C CYS A 97 -19.15 9.84 -2.74
N ASN A 98 -20.48 9.66 -2.74
CA ASN A 98 -21.11 8.37 -2.57
C ASN A 98 -21.02 7.47 -3.82
N SER A 99 -21.13 8.03 -5.02
CA SER A 99 -21.06 7.26 -6.27
C SER A 99 -19.62 6.96 -6.67
N ASP A 100 -18.71 7.93 -6.51
CA ASP A 100 -17.40 7.85 -7.13
C ASP A 100 -16.33 7.41 -6.16
N ASN A 101 -16.37 7.86 -4.90
CA ASN A 101 -15.28 7.65 -3.93
C ASN A 101 -15.55 6.48 -2.97
N LYS A 102 -16.79 6.35 -2.48
CA LYS A 102 -17.18 5.28 -1.54
C LYS A 102 -16.89 3.86 -2.06
N PRO A 103 -17.14 3.53 -3.34
CA PRO A 103 -16.78 2.20 -3.87
C PRO A 103 -15.26 1.96 -3.91
N ASN A 104 -14.43 3.00 -3.95
CA ASN A 104 -12.98 2.81 -4.00
C ASN A 104 -12.39 2.39 -2.66
N ILE A 105 -13.13 2.54 -1.54
CA ILE A 105 -12.69 2.00 -0.24
C ILE A 105 -12.45 0.49 -0.36
N SER A 106 -13.41 -0.27 -0.92
CA SER A 106 -13.23 -1.71 -1.09
C SER A 106 -12.22 -2.03 -2.18
N ARG A 107 -12.20 -1.27 -3.30
CA ARG A 107 -11.27 -1.53 -4.41
C ARG A 107 -9.80 -1.30 -4.05
N VAL A 108 -9.49 -0.26 -3.25
CA VAL A 108 -8.13 -0.03 -2.74
C VAL A 108 -7.73 -1.14 -1.76
N LYS A 109 -8.66 -1.61 -0.93
CA LYS A 109 -8.43 -2.76 -0.04
C LYS A 109 -8.15 -4.03 -0.84
N SER A 110 -8.91 -4.30 -1.90
CA SER A 110 -8.66 -5.43 -2.81
C SER A 110 -7.32 -5.30 -3.54
N ALA A 111 -6.91 -4.09 -3.92
CA ALA A 111 -5.59 -3.89 -4.52
C ALA A 111 -4.46 -4.20 -3.53
N ASN A 112 -4.62 -3.77 -2.28
CA ASN A 112 -3.63 -4.07 -1.25
C ASN A 112 -3.66 -5.53 -0.78
N SER A 113 -4.80 -6.21 -0.84
CA SER A 113 -4.90 -7.62 -0.46
C SER A 113 -4.01 -8.48 -1.35
N VAL A 114 -3.87 -8.18 -2.65
CA VAL A 114 -2.93 -8.89 -3.54
C VAL A 114 -1.51 -8.95 -2.96
N LEU A 115 -0.99 -7.81 -2.47
CA LEU A 115 0.33 -7.73 -1.86
C LEU A 115 0.38 -8.41 -0.49
N LEU A 116 -0.65 -8.22 0.33
CA LEU A 116 -0.71 -8.81 1.66
C LEU A 116 -0.80 -10.34 1.56
N ASP A 117 -1.66 -10.87 0.69
CA ASP A 117 -1.83 -12.30 0.46
C ASP A 117 -0.57 -12.90 -0.17
N TYR A 118 0.04 -12.21 -1.14
CA TYR A 118 1.36 -12.55 -1.66
C TYR A 118 2.38 -12.76 -0.54
N MET A 119 2.55 -11.76 0.35
CA MET A 119 3.49 -11.85 1.46
C MET A 119 3.11 -13.00 2.42
N LYS A 120 1.81 -13.19 2.67
CA LYS A 120 1.28 -14.14 3.66
C LYS A 120 1.57 -15.56 3.22
N GLN A 121 1.32 -15.82 1.94
CA GLN A 121 1.51 -17.12 1.33
C GLN A 121 3.00 -17.44 1.25
N LEU A 122 3.86 -16.46 0.93
CA LEU A 122 5.31 -16.64 1.08
C LEU A 122 5.70 -17.03 2.50
N GLY A 123 5.16 -16.37 3.52
CA GLY A 123 5.40 -16.72 4.92
C GLY A 123 4.91 -18.14 5.26
N GLN A 124 3.73 -18.52 4.79
CA GLN A 124 3.15 -19.85 5.01
C GLN A 124 3.97 -20.96 4.34
N VAL A 125 4.37 -20.77 3.09
CA VAL A 125 5.26 -21.70 2.37
C VAL A 125 6.61 -21.75 3.05
N ALA A 126 7.17 -20.59 3.37
CA ALA A 126 8.42 -20.50 4.10
C ALA A 126 8.33 -21.22 5.44
N SER A 127 7.15 -21.32 6.09
CA SER A 127 6.88 -22.07 7.35
C SER A 127 6.44 -23.53 7.17
N GLY A 128 6.16 -23.96 5.94
CA GLY A 128 5.79 -25.34 5.60
C GLY A 128 4.32 -25.68 5.80
N LYS A 129 3.48 -24.65 5.91
CA LYS A 129 2.03 -24.81 5.93
C LYS A 129 1.51 -24.97 4.50
N THR A 130 0.49 -25.80 4.35
CA THR A 130 -0.29 -25.87 3.11
C THR A 130 -1.05 -24.57 2.92
N VAL A 131 -0.94 -23.99 1.72
CA VAL A 131 -1.65 -22.76 1.37
C VAL A 131 -3.00 -23.14 0.75
N SER A 132 -4.08 -22.57 1.27
CA SER A 132 -5.40 -22.62 0.65
C SER A 132 -5.74 -21.24 0.09
N PHE A 133 -6.41 -21.23 -1.06
CA PHE A 133 -6.85 -20.02 -1.74
C PHE A 133 -8.36 -20.05 -1.86
N ASP A 134 -9.03 -19.07 -1.23
CA ASP A 134 -10.49 -18.97 -1.24
C ASP A 134 -11.00 -17.82 -2.14
N GLU A 135 -10.12 -17.14 -2.88
CA GLU A 135 -10.49 -15.93 -3.63
C GLU A 135 -10.66 -16.14 -5.14
N ASN A 136 -11.71 -15.50 -5.68
CA ASN A 136 -12.07 -15.52 -7.09
C ASN A 136 -11.25 -14.48 -7.89
N ILE A 137 -10.31 -14.96 -8.73
CA ILE A 137 -9.45 -14.13 -9.59
C ILE A 137 -10.26 -13.11 -10.43
N SER A 138 -11.46 -13.50 -10.88
CA SER A 138 -12.30 -12.62 -11.72
C SER A 138 -12.86 -11.42 -10.96
N GLU A 139 -13.16 -11.59 -9.66
CA GLU A 139 -13.59 -10.50 -8.78
C GLU A 139 -12.43 -9.55 -8.50
N LEU A 140 -11.24 -10.10 -8.26
CA LEU A 140 -10.02 -9.31 -8.09
C LEU A 140 -9.72 -8.47 -9.34
N GLN A 141 -9.72 -9.09 -10.51
CA GLN A 141 -9.45 -8.39 -11.78
C GLN A 141 -10.47 -7.27 -12.02
N THR A 142 -11.75 -7.52 -11.71
CA THR A 142 -12.83 -6.54 -11.83
C THR A 142 -12.66 -5.38 -10.84
N ALA A 143 -12.27 -5.67 -9.59
CA ALA A 143 -11.98 -4.66 -8.58
C ALA A 143 -10.81 -3.76 -9.00
N LEU A 144 -9.72 -4.36 -9.49
CA LEU A 144 -8.53 -3.63 -9.96
C LEU A 144 -8.81 -2.80 -11.21
N THR A 145 -9.57 -3.32 -12.18
CA THR A 145 -9.93 -2.60 -13.41
C THR A 145 -10.78 -1.37 -13.11
N ASN A 146 -11.67 -1.49 -12.13
CA ASN A 146 -12.59 -0.41 -11.74
C ASN A 146 -12.00 0.51 -10.66
N LEU A 147 -10.76 0.28 -10.21
CA LEU A 147 -10.12 1.13 -9.21
C LEU A 147 -9.75 2.47 -9.84
N LYS A 148 -10.41 3.53 -9.36
CA LYS A 148 -10.14 4.91 -9.72
C LYS A 148 -9.89 5.71 -8.44
N VAL A 149 -8.84 6.51 -8.37
CA VAL A 149 -8.60 7.41 -7.23
C VAL A 149 -8.29 8.79 -7.78
N GLY A 150 -9.13 9.78 -7.45
CA GLY A 150 -9.10 11.07 -8.14
C GLY A 150 -9.35 10.89 -9.64
N THR A 151 -8.43 11.38 -10.45
CA THR A 151 -8.43 11.20 -11.92
C THR A 151 -7.68 9.95 -12.37
N PHE A 152 -6.91 9.33 -11.48
CA PHE A 152 -6.03 8.22 -11.81
C PHE A 152 -6.78 6.88 -11.84
N THR A 153 -6.44 6.03 -12.81
CA THR A 153 -6.95 4.67 -12.96
C THR A 153 -5.78 3.73 -13.24
N LEU A 154 -5.82 2.52 -12.69
CA LEU A 154 -4.74 1.55 -12.92
C LEU A 154 -4.63 1.20 -14.42
N PRO A 155 -3.43 1.26 -15.01
CA PRO A 155 -3.20 0.76 -16.36
C PRO A 155 -3.53 -0.73 -16.46
N LYS A 156 -4.03 -1.18 -17.63
CA LYS A 156 -4.33 -2.60 -17.88
C LYS A 156 -3.14 -3.53 -17.61
N THR A 157 -1.92 -3.06 -17.89
CA THR A 157 -0.68 -3.78 -17.61
C THR A 157 -0.45 -4.00 -16.11
N THR A 158 -0.75 -3.01 -15.27
CA THR A 158 -0.70 -3.14 -13.80
C THR A 158 -1.78 -4.08 -13.30
N VAL A 159 -3.01 -3.99 -13.82
CA VAL A 159 -4.08 -4.93 -13.47
C VAL A 159 -3.66 -6.37 -13.79
N GLN A 160 -3.15 -6.61 -15.00
CA GLN A 160 -2.65 -7.93 -15.39
C GLN A 160 -1.50 -8.40 -14.50
N ALA A 161 -0.60 -7.50 -14.11
CA ALA A 161 0.49 -7.85 -13.20
C ALA A 161 -0.02 -8.29 -11.81
N GLY A 162 -1.05 -7.63 -11.27
CA GLY A 162 -1.73 -8.06 -10.04
C GLY A 162 -2.38 -9.44 -10.19
N THR A 163 -3.07 -9.70 -11.30
CA THR A 163 -3.66 -11.01 -11.62
C THR A 163 -2.59 -12.10 -11.75
N ASN A 164 -1.48 -11.81 -12.44
CA ASN A 164 -0.36 -12.74 -12.62
C ASN A 164 0.30 -13.11 -11.30
N LEU A 165 0.47 -12.13 -10.39
CA LEU A 165 0.96 -12.41 -9.04
C LEU A 165 0.08 -13.47 -8.39
N PHE A 166 -1.23 -13.23 -8.31
CA PHE A 166 -2.15 -14.19 -7.70
C PHE A 166 -2.04 -15.59 -8.33
N GLN A 167 -2.04 -15.68 -9.67
CA GLN A 167 -1.89 -16.96 -10.40
C GLN A 167 -0.57 -17.68 -10.08
N ILE A 168 0.54 -16.93 -9.99
CA ILE A 168 1.85 -17.51 -9.65
C ILE A 168 1.79 -18.22 -8.31
N PHE A 169 1.10 -17.65 -7.32
CA PHE A 169 1.03 -18.27 -6.00
C PHE A 169 0.10 -19.47 -5.96
N VAL A 170 -1.09 -19.38 -6.57
CA VAL A 170 -2.02 -20.51 -6.67
C VAL A 170 -1.34 -21.73 -7.30
N ASN A 171 -0.55 -21.50 -8.36
CA ASN A 171 0.01 -22.56 -9.18
C ASN A 171 1.40 -23.04 -8.72
N ALA A 172 2.25 -22.17 -8.17
CA ALA A 172 3.58 -22.56 -7.70
C ALA A 172 3.55 -23.31 -6.37
N LEU A 173 2.53 -23.08 -5.52
CA LEU A 173 2.52 -23.57 -4.14
C LEU A 173 1.66 -24.81 -3.91
N SER A 174 0.82 -25.16 -4.88
CA SER A 174 -0.16 -26.25 -4.74
C SER A 174 0.41 -27.66 -4.97
N LYS A 175 1.63 -27.82 -5.51
CA LYS A 175 2.13 -29.14 -5.98
C LYS A 175 3.62 -29.47 -5.73
N GLU A 176 4.43 -28.60 -5.12
CA GLU A 176 5.89 -28.77 -5.05
C GLU A 176 6.49 -28.90 -3.63
N LYS A 177 7.73 -29.43 -3.54
CA LYS A 177 8.53 -29.40 -2.30
C LYS A 177 8.78 -27.95 -1.88
N ARG A 178 8.54 -27.64 -0.61
CA ARG A 178 8.62 -26.31 0.05
C ARG A 178 9.69 -25.35 -0.47
N GLY A 179 10.95 -25.79 -0.54
CA GLY A 179 12.05 -24.93 -0.97
C GLY A 179 12.04 -24.58 -2.46
N ARG A 180 11.67 -25.54 -3.30
CA ARG A 180 11.57 -25.34 -4.77
C ARG A 180 10.38 -24.44 -5.12
N ALA A 181 9.24 -24.67 -4.45
CA ALA A 181 8.05 -23.83 -4.58
C ALA A 181 8.35 -22.36 -4.24
N LEU A 182 9.08 -22.12 -3.14
CA LEU A 182 9.48 -20.77 -2.72
C LEU A 182 10.42 -20.10 -3.73
N LYS A 183 11.50 -20.80 -4.14
CA LYS A 183 12.48 -20.27 -5.10
C LYS A 183 11.81 -19.93 -6.43
N LYS A 184 10.96 -20.83 -6.92
CA LYS A 184 10.16 -20.66 -8.13
C LYS A 184 9.18 -19.49 -8.05
N ALA A 185 8.45 -19.36 -6.94
CA ALA A 185 7.50 -18.26 -6.74
C ALA A 185 8.20 -16.89 -6.78
N ILE A 186 9.33 -16.74 -6.08
CA ILE A 186 10.11 -15.49 -6.07
C ILE A 186 10.66 -15.17 -7.47
N LEU A 187 11.26 -16.15 -8.15
CA LEU A 187 11.79 -15.95 -9.51
C LEU A 187 10.70 -15.53 -10.50
N CYS A 188 9.52 -16.14 -10.42
CA CYS A 188 8.42 -15.87 -11.35
C CYS A 188 7.63 -14.61 -11.03
N ALA A 189 7.51 -14.25 -9.76
CA ALA A 189 6.71 -13.12 -9.32
C ALA A 189 7.37 -11.77 -9.58
N ASP A 190 8.71 -11.70 -9.70
CA ASP A 190 9.42 -10.41 -9.64
C ASP A 190 8.94 -9.39 -10.66
N ASN A 191 8.90 -9.76 -11.95
CA ASN A 191 8.45 -8.85 -12.99
C ASN A 191 7.02 -8.35 -12.76
N SER A 192 6.11 -9.25 -12.37
CA SER A 192 4.73 -8.87 -12.04
C SER A 192 4.65 -8.01 -10.78
N LEU A 193 5.48 -8.26 -9.77
CA LEU A 193 5.54 -7.46 -8.55
C LEU A 193 6.06 -6.05 -8.83
N GLN A 194 7.14 -5.93 -9.62
CA GLN A 194 7.68 -4.62 -10.01
C GLN A 194 6.65 -3.83 -10.82
N ILE A 195 6.00 -4.43 -11.82
CA ILE A 195 4.96 -3.75 -12.62
C ILE A 195 3.74 -3.39 -11.75
N TYR A 196 3.38 -4.25 -10.80
CA TYR A 196 2.25 -4.00 -9.91
C TYR A 196 2.51 -2.81 -8.98
N ILE A 197 3.68 -2.80 -8.33
CA ILE A 197 4.06 -1.76 -7.38
C ILE A 197 4.46 -0.46 -8.08
N LYS A 198 5.40 -0.53 -9.03
CA LYS A 198 6.09 0.61 -9.65
C LYS A 198 5.59 0.95 -11.06
N GLY A 199 4.77 0.10 -11.69
CA GLY A 199 4.35 0.30 -13.08
C GLY A 199 5.36 -0.23 -14.10
N ASN A 200 4.99 -0.15 -15.39
CA ASN A 200 5.81 -0.65 -16.49
C ASN A 200 6.82 0.41 -16.95
N SER A 201 8.06 0.35 -16.46
CA SER A 201 9.14 1.22 -16.93
C SER A 201 9.69 0.71 -18.28
N SER A 202 8.97 0.99 -19.37
CA SER A 202 9.48 0.80 -20.75
C SER A 202 10.16 2.06 -21.31
N LEU A 203 10.18 3.17 -20.55
CA LEU A 203 10.81 4.41 -20.96
C LEU A 203 12.20 4.49 -20.33
N LYS A 204 13.21 4.46 -21.20
CA LYS A 204 14.57 4.87 -20.88
C LYS A 204 14.52 6.32 -20.42
N ASP A 205 15.12 6.61 -19.27
CA ASP A 205 15.81 7.86 -18.88
C ASP A 205 15.60 8.14 -17.39
N ASN A 206 16.61 7.82 -16.59
CA ASN A 206 17.10 8.40 -15.31
C ASN A 206 16.17 9.13 -14.30
N GLU A 207 14.85 9.00 -14.36
CA GLU A 207 13.92 9.46 -13.32
C GLU A 207 13.28 8.25 -12.63
N GLU A 208 13.20 8.28 -11.30
CA GLU A 208 12.35 7.36 -10.53
C GLU A 208 10.89 7.56 -10.97
N GLN A 209 10.47 6.86 -12.03
CA GLN A 209 9.08 6.91 -12.45
C GLN A 209 8.26 6.01 -11.52
N ASN A 210 7.53 6.69 -10.65
CA ASN A 210 6.45 6.11 -9.87
C ASN A 210 5.32 5.72 -10.83
N GLY A 211 4.75 4.52 -10.63
CA GLY A 211 3.66 3.97 -11.42
C GLY A 211 2.89 2.95 -10.57
N GLY A 212 2.03 2.15 -11.20
CA GLY A 212 1.33 1.07 -10.49
C GLY A 212 0.57 1.53 -9.24
N LEU A 213 0.75 0.82 -8.12
CA LEU A 213 0.18 1.21 -6.83
C LEU A 213 0.80 2.49 -6.25
N ILE A 214 2.05 2.83 -6.57
CA ILE A 214 2.65 4.08 -6.12
C ILE A 214 1.87 5.28 -6.69
N ASN A 215 1.44 5.25 -7.96
CA ASN A 215 0.67 6.36 -8.53
C ASN A 215 -0.76 6.47 -8.00
N ILE A 216 -1.34 5.37 -7.50
CA ILE A 216 -2.60 5.47 -6.75
C ILE A 216 -2.42 6.36 -5.52
N ALA A 217 -1.32 6.21 -4.79
CA ALA A 217 -1.01 7.01 -3.62
C ALA A 217 -0.53 8.42 -3.99
N GLN A 218 0.37 8.54 -4.97
CA GLN A 218 0.96 9.81 -5.38
C GLN A 218 -0.02 10.65 -6.21
N GLU A 219 -0.28 10.26 -7.45
CA GLU A 219 -1.10 11.04 -8.38
C GLU A 219 -2.58 11.02 -8.00
N GLY A 220 -3.11 9.85 -7.63
CA GLY A 220 -4.52 9.69 -7.31
C GLY A 220 -4.91 10.36 -6.00
N TYR A 221 -4.15 10.08 -4.94
CA TYR A 221 -4.50 10.50 -3.58
C TYR A 221 -3.82 11.80 -3.15
N ILE A 222 -2.47 11.90 -3.16
CA ILE A 222 -1.76 13.11 -2.74
C ILE A 222 -2.09 14.28 -3.68
N ASP A 223 -1.77 14.14 -4.96
CA ASP A 223 -1.87 15.23 -5.94
C ASP A 223 -3.31 15.43 -6.45
N GLY A 224 -4.16 14.44 -6.28
CA GLY A 224 -5.58 14.49 -6.61
C GLY A 224 -6.44 14.85 -5.40
N ILE A 225 -6.81 13.85 -4.61
CA ILE A 225 -7.81 14.00 -3.53
C ILE A 225 -7.37 15.03 -2.47
N VAL A 226 -6.15 14.94 -1.96
CA VAL A 226 -5.64 15.78 -0.86
C VAL A 226 -5.38 17.21 -1.32
N GLU A 227 -4.82 17.44 -2.52
CA GLU A 227 -4.64 18.80 -3.05
C GLU A 227 -5.98 19.49 -3.36
N ILE A 228 -6.99 18.77 -3.84
CA ILE A 228 -8.33 19.35 -4.01
C ILE A 228 -8.92 19.72 -2.65
N GLU A 229 -8.78 18.87 -1.62
CA GLU A 229 -9.21 19.19 -0.26
C GLU A 229 -8.51 20.46 0.26
N LYS A 230 -7.20 20.55 0.11
CA LYS A 230 -6.41 21.74 0.48
C LYS A 230 -6.89 23.00 -0.22
N THR A 231 -7.16 22.92 -1.53
CA THR A 231 -7.65 24.06 -2.32
C THR A 231 -9.01 24.55 -1.78
N GLN A 232 -9.90 23.63 -1.42
CA GLN A 232 -11.20 23.98 -0.84
C GLN A 232 -11.09 24.56 0.56
N ILE A 233 -10.19 24.02 1.41
CA ILE A 233 -9.88 24.60 2.73
C ILE A 233 -9.41 26.06 2.56
N ASN A 234 -8.43 26.30 1.68
CA ASN A 234 -7.91 27.64 1.44
C ASN A 234 -9.02 28.59 1.00
N GLY A 235 -9.80 28.24 -0.02
CA GLY A 235 -10.89 29.10 -0.51
C GLY A 235 -11.97 29.39 0.55
N TYR A 236 -12.29 28.40 1.39
CA TYR A 236 -13.21 28.56 2.50
C TYR A 236 -12.69 29.61 3.50
N TYR A 237 -11.51 29.39 4.07
CA TYR A 237 -10.96 30.28 5.09
C TYR A 237 -10.55 31.66 4.55
N GLU A 238 -10.05 31.76 3.31
CA GLU A 238 -9.78 33.04 2.64
C GLU A 238 -11.02 33.93 2.58
N THR A 239 -12.21 33.34 2.35
CA THR A 239 -13.47 34.09 2.35
C THR A 239 -13.77 34.68 3.72
N TYR A 240 -13.60 33.91 4.80
CA TYR A 240 -13.78 34.40 6.18
C TYR A 240 -12.75 35.46 6.56
N PHE A 241 -11.47 35.26 6.23
CA PHE A 241 -10.44 36.25 6.48
C PHE A 241 -10.69 37.56 5.71
N ALA A 242 -11.18 37.49 4.48
CA ALA A 242 -11.55 38.69 3.71
C ALA A 242 -12.70 39.46 4.38
N THR A 243 -13.73 38.78 4.87
CA THR A 243 -14.82 39.41 5.64
C THR A 243 -14.32 40.05 6.93
N LEU A 244 -13.43 39.39 7.67
CA LEU A 244 -12.87 39.93 8.91
C LEU A 244 -11.99 41.16 8.67
N ARG A 245 -11.17 41.16 7.61
CA ARG A 245 -10.31 42.29 7.22
C ARG A 245 -11.09 43.54 6.83
N THR A 246 -12.30 43.37 6.30
CA THR A 246 -13.17 44.46 5.84
C THR A 246 -14.18 44.91 6.91
N SER A 247 -14.15 44.30 8.09
CA SER A 247 -15.04 44.65 9.19
C SER A 247 -14.69 46.02 9.78
N LYS A 248 -15.73 46.82 10.07
CA LYS A 248 -15.57 48.16 10.68
C LYS A 248 -15.17 48.09 12.15
N GLU A 249 -15.47 46.97 12.82
CA GLU A 249 -15.12 46.74 14.22
C GLU A 249 -14.03 45.65 14.30
N PRO A 250 -12.96 45.85 15.08
CA PRO A 250 -11.92 44.82 15.25
C PRO A 250 -12.48 43.55 15.91
N GLN A 251 -12.59 42.46 15.13
CA GLN A 251 -13.05 41.16 15.62
C GLN A 251 -11.86 40.23 15.93
N ILE A 252 -10.92 40.71 16.74
CA ILE A 252 -9.66 40.01 17.03
C ILE A 252 -9.88 38.57 17.56
N PRO A 253 -10.79 38.32 18.54
CA PRO A 253 -11.01 36.96 19.04
C PRO A 253 -11.51 35.99 17.97
N VAL A 254 -12.40 36.46 17.08
CA VAL A 254 -12.95 35.65 15.97
C VAL A 254 -11.85 35.35 14.96
N ALA A 255 -11.01 36.33 14.63
CA ALA A 255 -9.89 36.13 13.72
C ALA A 255 -8.90 35.07 14.23
N LEU A 256 -8.59 35.08 15.52
CA LEU A 256 -7.71 34.08 16.14
C LEU A 256 -8.33 32.66 16.13
N GLU A 257 -9.65 32.55 16.31
CA GLU A 257 -10.36 31.27 16.24
C GLU A 257 -10.35 30.71 14.81
N VAL A 258 -10.66 31.55 13.82
CA VAL A 258 -10.61 31.17 12.39
C VAL A 258 -9.18 30.77 11.97
N GLU A 259 -8.16 31.48 12.43
CA GLU A 259 -6.75 31.14 12.18
C GLU A 259 -6.36 29.80 12.79
N LYS A 260 -6.79 29.53 14.03
CA LYS A 260 -6.55 28.25 14.70
C LYS A 260 -7.20 27.09 13.94
N ASP A 261 -8.46 27.25 13.52
CA ASP A 261 -9.18 26.20 12.80
C ASP A 261 -8.59 25.94 11.41
N TYR A 262 -8.15 27.00 10.71
CA TYR A 262 -7.38 26.89 9.46
C TYR A 262 -6.09 26.08 9.66
N ASN A 263 -5.30 26.42 10.68
CA ASN A 263 -4.03 25.75 10.96
C ASN A 263 -4.22 24.27 11.31
N GLU A 264 -5.26 23.92 12.09
CA GLU A 264 -5.58 22.52 12.38
C GLU A 264 -6.00 21.76 11.11
N ALA A 265 -6.81 22.38 10.23
CA ALA A 265 -7.20 21.78 8.96
C ALA A 265 -5.98 21.53 8.05
N MET A 266 -5.04 22.49 7.99
CA MET A 266 -3.81 22.36 7.23
C MET A 266 -2.85 21.31 7.82
N LYS A 267 -2.82 21.16 9.13
CA LYS A 267 -2.07 20.08 9.79
C LYS A 267 -2.58 18.71 9.35
N ILE A 268 -3.90 18.51 9.34
CA ILE A 268 -4.52 17.26 8.87
C ILE A 268 -4.17 16.98 7.40
N VAL A 269 -4.14 18.02 6.53
CA VAL A 269 -3.69 17.87 5.13
C VAL A 269 -2.25 17.35 5.08
N GLN A 270 -1.34 17.92 5.88
CA GLN A 270 0.05 17.50 5.89
C GLN A 270 0.21 16.06 6.42
N GLU A 271 -0.46 15.70 7.51
CA GLU A 271 -0.43 14.35 8.08
C GLU A 271 -0.86 13.28 7.05
N LYS A 272 -1.86 13.58 6.21
CA LYS A 272 -2.29 12.67 5.13
C LYS A 272 -1.22 12.46 4.08
N LYS A 273 -0.53 13.53 3.66
CA LYS A 273 0.57 13.43 2.70
C LYS A 273 1.71 12.59 3.28
N ASP A 274 2.05 12.83 4.53
CA ASP A 274 3.11 12.09 5.21
C ASP A 274 2.77 10.60 5.33
N ASN A 275 1.50 10.26 5.61
CA ASN A 275 1.01 8.88 5.67
C ASN A 275 1.01 8.20 4.29
N ALA A 276 0.58 8.90 3.24
CA ALA A 276 0.63 8.36 1.88
C ALA A 276 2.07 8.19 1.38
N GLN A 277 2.97 9.11 1.70
CA GLN A 277 4.40 8.97 1.42
C GLN A 277 4.99 7.76 2.14
N ASN A 278 4.64 7.54 3.41
CA ASN A 278 5.06 6.35 4.14
C ASN A 278 4.61 5.05 3.44
N TYR A 279 3.36 5.00 2.98
CA TYR A 279 2.87 3.86 2.20
C TYR A 279 3.68 3.66 0.90
N ILE A 280 4.01 4.74 0.18
CA ILE A 280 4.88 4.69 -1.01
C ILE A 280 6.27 4.13 -0.66
N ASP A 281 6.88 4.59 0.43
CA ASP A 281 8.20 4.15 0.84
C ASP A 281 8.21 2.65 1.22
N VAL A 282 7.15 2.17 1.87
CA VAL A 282 6.96 0.73 2.16
C VAL A 282 6.80 -0.09 0.88
N LEU A 283 6.05 0.42 -0.11
CA LEU A 283 5.93 -0.22 -1.42
C LEU A 283 7.29 -0.31 -2.13
N LYS A 284 8.06 0.79 -2.15
CA LYS A 284 9.42 0.82 -2.73
C LYS A 284 10.35 -0.17 -2.04
N ALA A 285 10.35 -0.22 -0.71
CA ALA A 285 11.14 -1.16 0.07
C ALA A 285 10.76 -2.62 -0.21
N THR A 286 9.46 -2.90 -0.35
CA THR A 286 8.95 -4.25 -0.66
C THR A 286 9.41 -4.70 -2.06
N ALA A 287 9.30 -3.82 -3.05
CA ALA A 287 9.76 -4.11 -4.40
C ALA A 287 11.28 -4.30 -4.48
N LYS A 288 12.07 -3.51 -3.72
CA LYS A 288 13.52 -3.65 -3.63
C LYS A 288 13.90 -5.01 -3.03
N ALA A 289 13.38 -5.32 -1.84
CA ALA A 289 13.69 -6.56 -1.14
C ALA A 289 13.34 -7.79 -1.98
N HIS A 290 12.22 -7.76 -2.71
CA HIS A 290 11.87 -8.86 -3.60
C HIS A 290 12.85 -9.04 -4.75
N SER A 291 13.28 -7.95 -5.38
CA SER A 291 14.25 -7.99 -6.48
C SER A 291 15.59 -8.56 -6.01
N GLU A 292 16.04 -8.16 -4.82
CA GLU A 292 17.26 -8.70 -4.19
C GLU A 292 17.12 -10.19 -3.87
N LEU A 293 15.97 -10.63 -3.36
CA LEU A 293 15.69 -12.06 -3.15
C LEU A 293 15.73 -12.84 -4.47
N LYS A 294 15.15 -12.27 -5.53
CA LYS A 294 15.17 -12.86 -6.88
C LYS A 294 16.61 -12.96 -7.39
N ASP A 295 17.47 -11.98 -7.18
CA ASP A 295 18.88 -12.04 -7.59
C ASP A 295 19.68 -13.09 -6.80
N VAL A 296 19.45 -13.19 -5.49
CA VAL A 296 20.04 -14.25 -4.66
C VAL A 296 19.62 -15.63 -5.16
N PHE A 297 18.35 -15.82 -5.47
CA PHE A 297 17.80 -17.09 -5.94
C PHE A 297 18.12 -17.39 -7.41
N GLN A 298 18.37 -16.38 -8.22
CA GLN A 298 18.89 -16.57 -9.57
C GLN A 298 20.30 -17.16 -9.53
N GLY A 299 21.07 -16.83 -8.48
CA GLY A 299 22.42 -17.35 -8.26
C GLY A 299 23.46 -16.74 -9.20
N THR A 300 24.72 -17.13 -9.01
CA THR A 300 25.87 -16.61 -9.77
C THR A 300 26.74 -17.75 -10.30
N GLY A 301 27.43 -17.52 -11.42
CA GLY A 301 28.38 -18.47 -11.98
C GLY A 301 27.69 -19.66 -12.68
N LYS A 302 28.27 -20.85 -12.58
CA LYS A 302 27.81 -22.05 -13.31
C LYS A 302 26.43 -22.56 -12.87
N ASP A 303 26.03 -22.24 -11.64
CA ASP A 303 24.75 -22.65 -11.06
C ASP A 303 23.64 -21.62 -11.26
N ALA A 304 23.94 -20.51 -11.94
CA ALA A 304 22.95 -19.46 -12.20
C ALA A 304 21.82 -19.98 -13.10
N ILE A 305 20.62 -19.46 -12.84
CA ILE A 305 19.45 -19.63 -13.70
C ILE A 305 19.42 -18.42 -14.64
N SER A 306 19.55 -18.65 -15.94
CA SER A 306 19.49 -17.59 -16.94
C SER A 306 18.08 -16.99 -17.04
N THR A 307 17.98 -15.77 -17.57
CA THR A 307 16.70 -15.09 -17.80
C THR A 307 15.74 -15.92 -18.68
N GLU A 308 16.27 -16.66 -19.66
CA GLU A 308 15.46 -17.50 -20.53
C GLU A 308 14.98 -18.76 -19.81
N GLU A 309 15.83 -19.38 -18.97
CA GLU A 309 15.41 -20.47 -18.07
C GLU A 309 14.30 -20.01 -17.11
N ILE A 310 14.38 -18.78 -16.58
CA ILE A 310 13.30 -18.20 -15.74
C ILE A 310 12.00 -18.07 -16.55
N LYS A 311 12.04 -17.53 -17.77
CA LYS A 311 10.82 -17.41 -18.60
C LYS A 311 10.17 -18.77 -18.86
N GLN A 312 10.98 -19.78 -19.19
CA GLN A 312 10.50 -21.15 -19.42
C GLN A 312 9.93 -21.76 -18.13
N LEU A 313 10.54 -21.50 -16.98
CA LEU A 313 10.05 -21.94 -15.68
C LEU A 313 8.68 -21.33 -15.35
N CYS A 314 8.47 -20.05 -15.69
CA CYS A 314 7.29 -19.28 -15.28
C CYS A 314 6.11 -19.36 -16.25
N GLN A 315 6.34 -19.65 -17.53
CA GLN A 315 5.26 -19.80 -18.52
C GLN A 315 4.18 -20.82 -18.10
N PRO A 316 4.54 -22.05 -17.68
CA PRO A 316 3.55 -23.05 -17.26
C PRO A 316 2.80 -22.65 -15.99
N VAL A 317 3.47 -21.96 -15.07
CA VAL A 317 2.87 -21.42 -13.84
C VAL A 317 1.76 -20.43 -14.16
N LEU A 318 1.96 -19.57 -15.16
CA LEU A 318 0.96 -18.60 -15.61
C LEU A 318 -0.14 -19.22 -16.47
N ALA A 319 0.09 -20.39 -17.06
CA ALA A 319 -0.83 -21.04 -17.99
C ALA A 319 -1.67 -22.18 -17.36
N GLU A 320 -1.57 -22.42 -16.05
CA GLU A 320 -2.21 -23.56 -15.35
C GLU A 320 -1.90 -24.95 -15.95
N ARG A 321 -0.76 -25.08 -16.65
CA ARG A 321 -0.34 -26.35 -17.26
C ARG A 321 0.69 -27.05 -16.38
N GLU A 322 0.57 -28.37 -16.24
CA GLU A 322 1.61 -29.16 -15.59
C GLU A 322 2.93 -28.97 -16.34
N ASN A 323 3.99 -28.72 -15.57
CA ASN A 323 5.26 -28.30 -16.11
C ASN A 323 6.09 -29.53 -16.52
N ASP A 324 6.12 -29.84 -17.81
CA ASP A 324 6.98 -30.91 -18.36
C ASP A 324 8.49 -30.64 -18.15
N LEU A 325 8.90 -29.42 -17.79
CA LEU A 325 10.30 -29.06 -17.51
C LEU A 325 10.83 -29.57 -16.17
N GLU A 326 9.98 -30.04 -15.24
CA GLU A 326 10.47 -30.77 -14.05
C GLU A 326 11.21 -32.07 -14.42
N LYS A 327 11.04 -32.57 -15.65
CA LYS A 327 11.82 -33.70 -16.21
C LYS A 327 13.22 -33.32 -16.71
N ASN A 328 13.53 -32.04 -16.85
CA ASN A 328 14.82 -31.56 -17.33
C ASN A 328 15.69 -31.02 -16.18
N ASN A 329 17.01 -30.96 -16.40
CA ASN A 329 18.11 -30.67 -15.45
C ASN A 329 18.01 -29.40 -14.57
N LEU A 330 16.89 -28.66 -14.56
CA LEU A 330 16.64 -27.51 -13.67
C LEU A 330 16.21 -27.90 -12.24
N SER A 331 15.72 -29.12 -12.03
CA SER A 331 15.19 -29.56 -10.72
C SER A 331 16.19 -29.38 -9.58
N THR A 332 17.48 -29.62 -9.84
CA THR A 332 18.57 -29.45 -8.86
C THR A 332 19.01 -28.00 -8.67
N LYS A 333 18.81 -27.11 -9.66
CA LYS A 333 19.07 -25.66 -9.52
C LYS A 333 18.01 -24.97 -8.66
N LEU A 334 16.82 -25.56 -8.57
CA LEU A 334 15.70 -25.04 -7.77
C LEU A 334 15.81 -25.41 -6.28
N ASP A 335 16.67 -26.35 -5.92
CA ASP A 335 16.92 -26.65 -4.51
C ASP A 335 17.61 -25.46 -3.84
N LEU A 336 17.07 -25.03 -2.70
CA LEU A 336 17.61 -23.90 -1.94
C LEU A 336 18.92 -24.29 -1.27
N LYS A 337 19.96 -23.51 -1.54
CA LYS A 337 21.26 -23.66 -0.87
C LYS A 337 21.26 -22.92 0.47
N GLU A 338 22.05 -23.40 1.42
CA GLU A 338 22.19 -22.75 2.73
C GLU A 338 22.68 -21.30 2.60
N SER A 339 23.65 -21.05 1.71
CA SER A 339 24.15 -19.70 1.44
C SER A 339 23.11 -18.76 0.82
N GLU A 340 22.16 -19.27 0.03
CA GLU A 340 21.03 -18.50 -0.50
C GLU A 340 20.05 -18.14 0.63
N MET A 341 19.80 -19.08 1.54
CA MET A 341 18.93 -18.86 2.71
C MET A 341 19.49 -17.82 3.68
N ILE A 342 20.80 -17.83 3.94
CA ILE A 342 21.46 -16.83 4.79
C ILE A 342 21.29 -15.43 4.20
N LYS A 343 21.59 -15.25 2.92
CA LYS A 343 21.42 -13.95 2.24
C LYS A 343 19.96 -13.51 2.19
N ALA A 344 19.03 -14.45 1.97
CA ALA A 344 17.60 -14.14 2.01
C ALA A 344 17.17 -13.63 3.39
N GLN A 345 17.69 -14.19 4.47
CA GLN A 345 17.43 -13.71 5.83
C GLN A 345 18.01 -12.32 6.08
N GLU A 346 19.21 -12.02 5.58
CA GLU A 346 19.81 -10.68 5.66
C GLU A 346 18.93 -9.63 4.98
N ILE A 347 18.48 -9.91 3.75
CA ILE A 347 17.59 -9.01 2.98
C ILE A 347 16.28 -8.77 3.74
N LEU A 348 15.64 -9.83 4.26
CA LEU A 348 14.39 -9.70 5.00
C LEU A 348 14.59 -8.93 6.33
N SER A 349 15.74 -9.10 6.99
CA SER A 349 16.09 -8.32 8.18
C SER A 349 16.31 -6.84 7.87
N GLU A 350 17.01 -6.50 6.78
CA GLU A 350 17.18 -5.11 6.34
C GLU A 350 15.83 -4.46 5.98
N TYR A 351 15.00 -5.18 5.24
CA TYR A 351 13.63 -4.76 4.92
C TYR A 351 12.82 -4.50 6.20
N SER A 352 12.93 -5.37 7.20
CA SER A 352 12.30 -5.17 8.52
C SER A 352 12.68 -3.84 9.16
N GLN A 353 13.98 -3.58 9.22
CA GLN A 353 14.52 -2.39 9.88
C GLN A 353 14.11 -1.13 9.14
N THR A 354 14.13 -1.18 7.81
CA THR A 354 13.66 -0.11 6.93
C THR A 354 12.21 0.22 7.22
N VAL A 355 11.29 -0.75 7.10
CA VAL A 355 9.85 -0.55 7.36
C VAL A 355 9.59 -0.05 8.78
N LYS A 356 10.28 -0.60 9.79
CA LYS A 356 10.15 -0.17 11.18
C LYS A 356 10.62 1.28 11.39
N SER A 357 11.70 1.69 10.72
CA SER A 357 12.24 3.05 10.84
C SER A 357 11.27 4.09 10.27
N LEU A 358 10.58 3.76 9.17
CA LEU A 358 9.56 4.60 8.54
C LEU A 358 8.38 4.87 9.50
N HIS A 359 8.04 3.90 10.36
CA HIS A 359 7.02 4.07 11.40
C HIS A 359 7.46 4.92 12.61
N LYS A 360 8.75 4.91 12.95
CA LYS A 360 9.27 5.58 14.15
C LYS A 360 9.51 7.08 13.96
N ASN A 361 9.87 7.51 12.75
CA ASN A 361 10.34 8.88 12.51
C ASN A 361 9.25 9.96 12.41
N ARG A 362 7.97 9.64 12.59
CA ARG A 362 6.88 10.61 12.32
C ARG A 362 5.76 10.65 13.36
N THR A 363 6.03 10.17 14.58
CA THR A 363 5.23 10.53 15.76
C THR A 363 5.70 11.90 16.28
N LEU A 364 5.13 12.98 15.76
CA LEU A 364 5.21 14.33 16.35
C LEU A 364 3.81 14.85 16.65
#